data_AF-A0A3D0N0F3-F1
#
_entry.id   AF-A0A3D0N0F3-F1
#
_cell.length_a   1.000
_cell.length_b   1.000
_cell.length_c   1.000
_cell.angle_alpha   90.00
_cell.angle_beta   90.00
_cell.angle_gamma   90.00
#
_symmetry.space_group_name_H-M   'P 1'
#
loop_
_entity.id
_entity.type
_entity.pdbx_description
1 polymer ?
#
loop_
_entity_poly.entity_id
_entity_poly.type
_entity_poly.pdbx_seq_one_letter_code
_entity_poly.pdbx_strand_id
1 'polypeptide(L)'
;MTSFSPAATIFAQFEIILYKNLYYNVLGQELFNDYLFLKNIPVRNTGRLLKTNKSWLFSINQNDISIATARDYYVRKSFVEAIKTLTDFTGTDDYNNWLWGNFHKVTITHPLGVVPALSGIVNIGPFEMGGSGVTINCGEYSFSKALASNEYGFSLGASMRMIVDLGKNKNLYTIIPGGQSGQPLHINYADQARLWLNGEYKTVSTDFNELIKQEIKILKLEP
;
A
#
# COMPACT_ATOMS: atom_id res chain seq x y z
N MET A 1 6.53 -3.13 7.39
CA MET A 1 6.74 -1.74 6.94
C MET A 1 5.88 -0.81 7.79
N THR A 2 6.43 -0.24 8.86
CA THR A 2 5.72 0.78 9.67
C THR A 2 5.87 2.15 9.01
N SER A 3 4.95 3.08 9.28
CA SER A 3 5.00 4.45 8.72
C SER A 3 6.25 5.22 9.14
N PHE A 4 6.78 4.98 10.33
CA PHE A 4 7.96 5.68 10.87
C PHE A 4 9.29 5.02 10.49
N SER A 5 9.33 4.13 9.49
CA SER A 5 10.54 3.37 9.16
C SER A 5 11.26 3.92 7.93
N PRO A 6 12.47 4.51 8.08
CA PRO A 6 13.38 4.78 6.98
C PRO A 6 13.71 3.53 6.15
N ALA A 7 13.97 2.41 6.83
CA ALA A 7 14.33 1.17 6.19
C ALA A 7 13.22 0.64 5.27
N ALA A 8 11.94 0.87 5.60
CA ALA A 8 10.83 0.51 4.73
C ALA A 8 10.84 1.29 3.41
N THR A 9 11.10 2.61 3.46
CA THR A 9 11.24 3.45 2.26
C THR A 9 12.43 3.02 1.40
N ILE A 10 13.59 2.81 2.03
CA ILE A 10 14.80 2.34 1.33
C ILE A 10 14.52 1.00 0.66
N PHE A 11 13.89 0.06 1.36
CA PHE A 11 13.54 -1.23 0.79
C PHE A 11 12.55 -1.10 -0.38
N ALA A 12 11.50 -0.28 -0.25
CA ALA A 12 10.51 -0.09 -1.31
C ALA A 12 11.15 0.53 -2.57
N GLN A 13 12.04 1.52 -2.41
CA GLN A 13 12.79 2.11 -3.52
C GLN A 13 13.78 1.09 -4.14
N PHE A 14 14.50 0.36 -3.30
CA PHE A 14 15.42 -0.69 -3.75
C PHE A 14 14.69 -1.76 -4.57
N GLU A 15 13.53 -2.20 -4.10
CA GLU A 15 12.72 -3.23 -4.74
C GLU A 15 12.30 -2.85 -6.16
N ILE A 16 11.77 -1.64 -6.37
CA ILE A 16 11.34 -1.19 -7.70
C ILE A 16 12.53 -1.00 -8.67
N ILE A 17 13.68 -0.53 -8.17
CA ILE A 17 14.89 -0.35 -8.98
C ILE A 17 15.51 -1.70 -9.32
N LEU A 18 15.45 -2.66 -8.39
CA LEU A 18 15.88 -4.02 -8.64
C LEU A 18 15.07 -4.66 -9.76
N TYR A 19 13.74 -4.46 -9.78
CA TYR A 19 12.91 -4.93 -10.88
C TYR A 19 13.33 -4.32 -12.21
N LYS A 20 13.55 -3.00 -12.25
CA LYS A 20 14.04 -2.32 -13.46
C LYS A 20 15.37 -2.92 -13.93
N ASN A 21 16.34 -3.06 -13.04
CA ASN A 21 17.68 -3.54 -13.38
C ASN A 21 17.70 -5.01 -13.83
N LEU A 22 16.80 -5.85 -13.31
CA LEU A 22 16.74 -7.27 -13.67
C LEU A 22 15.90 -7.55 -14.92
N TYR A 23 14.79 -6.83 -15.12
CA TYR A 23 13.76 -7.23 -16.09
C TYR A 23 13.62 -6.27 -17.26
N TYR A 24 13.90 -4.97 -17.11
CA TYR A 24 13.57 -3.96 -18.14
C TYR A 24 14.23 -4.25 -19.48
N ASN A 25 15.55 -4.50 -19.49
CA ASN A 25 16.30 -4.75 -20.73
C ASN A 25 15.90 -6.07 -21.42
N VAL A 26 15.29 -6.99 -20.67
CA VAL A 26 14.89 -8.31 -21.15
C VAL A 26 13.49 -8.26 -21.76
N LEU A 27 12.59 -7.58 -21.06
CA LEU A 27 11.17 -7.52 -21.39
C LEU A 27 10.85 -6.40 -22.38
N GLY A 28 11.69 -5.35 -22.44
CA GLY A 28 11.33 -4.11 -23.10
C GLY A 28 10.28 -3.32 -22.32
N GLN A 29 9.98 -2.11 -22.77
CA GLN A 29 9.14 -1.17 -22.01
C GLN A 29 7.71 -1.65 -21.78
N GLU A 30 7.04 -2.15 -22.82
CA GLU A 30 5.63 -2.56 -22.76
C GLU A 30 5.44 -3.74 -21.81
N LEU A 31 6.13 -4.86 -22.08
CA LEU A 31 6.04 -6.06 -21.25
C LEU A 31 6.55 -5.81 -19.81
N PHE A 32 7.52 -4.93 -19.60
CA PHE A 32 7.95 -4.57 -18.25
C PHE A 32 6.87 -3.82 -17.48
N ASN A 33 6.14 -2.91 -18.12
CA ASN A 33 5.03 -2.21 -17.48
C ASN A 33 3.91 -3.17 -17.09
N ASP A 34 3.57 -4.12 -17.97
CA ASP A 34 2.59 -5.18 -17.68
C ASP A 34 3.06 -6.10 -16.55
N TYR A 35 4.36 -6.41 -16.52
CA TYR A 35 4.97 -7.19 -15.45
C TYR A 35 4.87 -6.50 -14.09
N LEU A 36 5.05 -5.18 -14.04
CA LEU A 36 4.89 -4.38 -12.82
C LEU A 36 3.43 -4.20 -12.39
N PHE A 37 2.48 -4.27 -13.32
CA PHE A 37 1.05 -4.13 -13.02
C PHE A 37 0.55 -5.26 -12.10
N LEU A 38 0.98 -6.50 -12.36
CA LEU A 38 0.66 -7.68 -11.56
C LEU A 38 1.60 -7.82 -10.36
N LYS A 39 1.56 -6.89 -9.42
CA LYS A 39 2.54 -6.69 -8.31
C LYS A 39 3.01 -7.96 -7.58
N ASN A 40 2.16 -8.97 -7.41
CA ASN A 40 2.55 -10.25 -6.79
C ASN A 40 3.57 -11.06 -7.61
N ILE A 41 3.61 -10.88 -8.93
CA ILE A 41 4.49 -11.57 -9.87
C ILE A 41 5.95 -11.11 -9.73
N PRO A 42 6.31 -9.82 -9.86
CA PRO A 42 7.69 -9.36 -9.68
C PRO A 42 8.23 -9.70 -8.29
N VAL A 43 7.43 -9.53 -7.23
CA VAL A 43 7.85 -9.88 -5.86
C VAL A 43 8.22 -11.35 -5.74
N ARG A 44 7.31 -12.25 -6.17
CA ARG A 44 7.53 -13.70 -6.03
C ARG A 44 8.65 -14.20 -6.92
N ASN A 45 8.70 -13.74 -8.17
CA ASN A 45 9.70 -14.18 -9.13
C ASN A 45 11.09 -13.68 -8.75
N THR A 46 11.22 -12.43 -8.30
CA THR A 46 12.49 -11.89 -7.81
C THR A 46 12.93 -12.63 -6.55
N GLY A 47 12.03 -12.85 -5.60
CA GLY A 47 12.33 -13.64 -4.39
C GLY A 47 12.79 -15.07 -4.69
N ARG A 48 12.30 -15.70 -5.77
CA ARG A 48 12.79 -17.01 -6.24
C ARG A 48 14.13 -16.91 -6.97
N LEU A 49 14.25 -15.93 -7.85
CA LEU A 49 15.46 -15.67 -8.65
C LEU A 49 16.68 -15.44 -7.77
N LEU A 50 16.54 -14.64 -6.70
CA LEU A 50 17.64 -14.29 -5.80
C LEU A 50 18.11 -15.46 -4.92
N LYS A 51 17.37 -16.58 -4.85
CA LYS A 51 17.82 -17.81 -4.15
C LYS A 51 18.96 -18.51 -4.88
N THR A 52 19.18 -18.19 -6.16
CA THR A 52 20.26 -18.75 -6.96
C THR A 52 21.18 -17.64 -7.44
N ASN A 53 22.43 -17.99 -7.73
CA ASN A 53 23.36 -17.10 -8.45
C ASN A 53 23.38 -17.38 -9.94
N LYS A 54 22.50 -18.26 -10.44
CA LYS A 54 22.53 -18.74 -11.82
C LYS A 54 21.17 -18.52 -12.46
N SER A 55 21.10 -17.53 -13.34
CA SER A 55 19.92 -17.26 -14.15
C SER A 55 20.33 -16.52 -15.41
N TRP A 56 19.65 -16.82 -16.51
CA TRP A 56 19.81 -16.11 -17.78
C TRP A 56 19.42 -14.63 -17.67
N LEU A 57 18.58 -14.27 -16.69
CA LEU A 57 18.22 -12.87 -16.39
C LEU A 57 19.40 -12.05 -15.87
N PHE A 58 20.42 -12.68 -15.30
CA PHE A 58 21.61 -11.99 -14.83
C PHE A 58 22.65 -11.77 -15.94
N SER A 59 22.46 -12.36 -17.12
CA SER A 59 23.49 -12.42 -18.18
C SER A 59 23.21 -11.53 -19.40
N ILE A 60 22.16 -10.71 -19.37
CA ILE A 60 21.73 -9.95 -20.55
C ILE A 60 22.54 -8.65 -20.73
N ASN A 61 23.42 -8.32 -19.79
CA ASN A 61 24.48 -7.33 -19.99
C ASN A 61 25.84 -7.89 -19.55
N GLN A 62 26.61 -8.29 -20.56
CA GLN A 62 28.08 -8.33 -20.65
C GLN A 62 28.84 -9.63 -20.43
N ASN A 63 29.76 -9.81 -21.38
CA ASN A 63 30.90 -10.71 -21.43
C ASN A 63 31.92 -10.52 -20.28
N ASP A 64 31.65 -9.64 -19.30
CA ASP A 64 32.62 -9.20 -18.27
C ASP A 64 32.23 -9.54 -16.81
N ILE A 65 31.00 -10.01 -16.57
CA ILE A 65 30.57 -10.38 -15.21
C ILE A 65 30.45 -11.91 -15.11
N SER A 66 31.25 -12.50 -14.22
CA SER A 66 31.10 -13.92 -13.89
C SER A 66 29.69 -14.20 -13.39
N ILE A 67 29.05 -15.24 -13.94
CA ILE A 67 27.74 -15.74 -13.50
C ILE A 67 27.72 -15.94 -11.98
N ALA A 68 28.84 -16.34 -11.36
CA ALA A 68 28.93 -16.57 -9.93
C ALA A 68 28.66 -15.32 -9.07
N THR A 69 28.92 -14.12 -9.60
CA THR A 69 28.82 -12.83 -8.89
C THR A 69 27.68 -11.94 -9.40
N ALA A 70 26.98 -12.35 -10.46
CA ALA A 70 26.02 -11.48 -11.15
C ALA A 70 24.83 -11.08 -10.26
N ARG A 71 24.29 -12.00 -9.44
CA ARG A 71 23.24 -11.68 -8.46
C ARG A 71 23.67 -10.53 -7.53
N ASP A 72 24.84 -10.66 -6.92
CA ASP A 72 25.35 -9.71 -5.93
C ASP A 72 25.63 -8.34 -6.57
N TYR A 73 26.08 -8.34 -7.83
CA TYR A 73 26.22 -7.12 -8.62
C TYR A 73 24.88 -6.38 -8.76
N TYR A 74 23.82 -7.06 -9.22
CA TYR A 74 22.50 -6.41 -9.40
C TYR A 74 21.89 -5.93 -8.10
N VAL A 75 22.04 -6.69 -7.02
CA VAL A 75 21.59 -6.28 -5.68
C VAL A 75 22.33 -5.01 -5.22
N ARG A 76 23.67 -5.00 -5.30
CA ARG A 76 24.46 -3.83 -4.88
C ARG A 76 24.18 -2.61 -5.75
N LYS A 77 24.15 -2.78 -7.07
CA LYS A 77 23.83 -1.71 -8.02
C LYS A 77 22.48 -1.08 -7.69
N SER A 78 21.45 -1.90 -7.55
CA SER A 78 20.08 -1.41 -7.30
C SER A 78 19.96 -0.72 -5.95
N PHE A 79 20.70 -1.17 -4.93
CA PHE A 79 20.73 -0.52 -3.63
C PHE A 79 21.37 0.88 -3.71
N VAL A 80 22.54 1.00 -4.36
CA VAL A 80 23.21 2.30 -4.55
C VAL A 80 22.32 3.27 -5.33
N GLU A 81 21.68 2.81 -6.40
CA GLU A 81 20.75 3.62 -7.19
C GLU A 81 19.49 4.03 -6.40
N ALA A 82 19.02 3.20 -5.47
CA ALA A 82 17.90 3.53 -4.60
C ALA A 82 18.23 4.64 -3.61
N ILE A 83 19.39 4.54 -2.95
CA ILE A 83 19.87 5.60 -2.04
C ILE A 83 20.05 6.91 -2.80
N LYS A 84 20.65 6.86 -3.99
CA LYS A 84 20.80 8.06 -4.84
C LYS A 84 19.44 8.65 -5.21
N THR A 85 18.49 7.83 -5.66
CA THR A 85 17.14 8.29 -6.03
C THR A 85 16.43 8.97 -4.85
N LEU A 86 16.50 8.39 -3.65
CA LEU A 86 15.90 8.98 -2.46
C LEU A 86 16.58 10.29 -2.05
N THR A 87 17.91 10.34 -2.13
CA THR A 87 18.69 11.55 -1.84
C THR A 87 18.31 12.68 -2.78
N ASP A 88 18.27 12.40 -4.09
CA ASP A 88 17.90 13.39 -5.11
C ASP A 88 16.44 13.86 -4.94
N PHE A 89 15.52 12.95 -4.61
CA PHE A 89 14.11 13.26 -4.47
C PHE A 89 13.78 14.05 -3.20
N THR A 90 14.44 13.72 -2.08
CA THR A 90 14.19 14.37 -0.78
C THR A 90 15.08 15.57 -0.52
N GLY A 91 16.17 15.72 -1.26
CA GLY A 91 17.16 16.79 -1.08
C GLY A 91 18.05 16.61 0.14
N THR A 92 18.09 15.42 0.76
CA THR A 92 18.91 15.13 1.94
C THR A 92 19.44 13.70 1.90
N ASP A 93 20.66 13.50 2.41
CA ASP A 93 21.30 12.21 2.62
C ASP A 93 21.06 11.64 4.03
N ASP A 94 20.42 12.42 4.92
CA ASP A 94 19.98 11.94 6.22
C ASP A 94 18.75 11.03 6.07
N TYR A 95 19.03 9.73 6.02
CA TYR A 95 18.04 8.68 5.86
C TYR A 95 16.95 8.69 6.94
N ASN A 96 17.17 9.27 8.12
CA ASN A 96 16.15 9.34 9.15
C ASN A 96 14.92 10.17 8.71
N ASN A 97 15.08 11.05 7.72
CA ASN A 97 14.00 11.84 7.16
C ASN A 97 13.15 11.07 6.12
N TRP A 98 13.61 9.89 5.69
CA TRP A 98 12.92 9.08 4.68
C TRP A 98 11.84 8.20 5.29
N LEU A 99 10.99 8.76 6.15
CA LEU A 99 9.93 8.00 6.82
C LEU A 99 8.90 7.49 5.82
N TRP A 100 8.56 6.20 5.88
CA TRP A 100 7.64 5.56 4.94
C TRP A 100 6.29 6.27 4.82
N GLY A 101 5.74 6.78 5.92
CA GLY A 101 4.48 7.52 5.95
C GLY A 101 4.51 8.82 5.12
N ASN A 102 5.69 9.40 4.88
CA ASN A 102 5.82 10.58 4.01
C ASN A 102 5.53 10.25 2.54
N PHE A 103 5.83 9.02 2.12
CA PHE A 103 5.67 8.52 0.76
C PHE A 103 4.38 7.71 0.58
N HIS A 104 4.05 6.92 1.60
CA HIS A 104 2.95 5.95 1.59
C HIS A 104 1.76 6.49 2.38
N LYS A 105 0.91 7.20 1.66
CA LYS A 105 -0.29 7.83 2.22
C LYS A 105 -1.55 7.24 1.60
N VAL A 106 -2.57 7.08 2.44
CA VAL A 106 -3.91 6.66 2.04
C VAL A 106 -4.84 7.86 1.97
N THR A 107 -5.55 7.99 0.85
CA THR A 107 -6.65 8.94 0.68
C THR A 107 -7.86 8.15 0.22
N ILE A 108 -8.95 8.22 0.96
CA ILE A 108 -10.23 7.68 0.50
C ILE A 108 -10.85 8.74 -0.40
N THR A 109 -10.67 8.56 -1.70
CA THR A 109 -11.07 9.53 -2.71
C THR A 109 -12.53 9.39 -3.07
N HIS A 110 -13.26 10.49 -3.03
CA HIS A 110 -14.63 10.56 -3.54
C HIS A 110 -14.62 10.91 -5.04
N PRO A 111 -15.56 10.43 -5.86
CA PRO A 111 -15.61 10.75 -7.30
C PRO A 111 -15.65 12.25 -7.60
N LEU A 112 -16.35 13.04 -6.78
CA LEU A 112 -16.37 14.51 -6.90
C LEU A 112 -15.06 15.18 -6.45
N GLY A 113 -14.17 14.46 -5.78
CA GLY A 113 -12.87 14.95 -5.32
C GLY A 113 -11.89 15.25 -6.46
N VAL A 114 -12.23 14.88 -7.70
CA VAL A 114 -11.52 15.33 -8.91
C VAL A 114 -11.61 16.84 -9.12
N VAL A 115 -12.65 17.48 -8.58
CA VAL A 115 -12.80 18.94 -8.58
C VAL A 115 -12.02 19.49 -7.38
N PRO A 116 -10.94 20.29 -7.59
CA PRO A 116 -10.05 20.72 -6.51
C PRO A 116 -10.79 21.44 -5.37
N ALA A 117 -11.78 22.27 -5.70
CA ALA A 117 -12.61 22.99 -4.72
C ALA A 117 -13.44 22.07 -3.81
N LEU A 118 -13.77 20.85 -4.26
CA LEU A 118 -14.54 19.89 -3.47
C LEU A 118 -13.63 18.89 -2.75
N SER A 119 -12.41 18.66 -3.24
CA SER A 119 -11.50 17.62 -2.75
C SER A 119 -11.30 17.64 -1.24
N GLY A 120 -11.09 18.79 -0.63
CA GLY A 120 -10.89 18.93 0.83
C GLY A 120 -12.14 18.70 1.68
N ILE A 121 -13.32 18.66 1.05
CA ILE A 121 -14.61 18.40 1.72
C ILE A 121 -14.97 16.92 1.61
N VAL A 122 -14.78 16.32 0.43
CA VAL A 122 -15.28 14.98 0.13
C VAL A 122 -14.21 13.89 0.29
N ASN A 123 -12.92 14.20 0.15
CA ASN A 123 -11.89 13.19 0.36
C ASN A 123 -11.58 13.03 1.86
N ILE A 124 -11.30 11.81 2.28
CA ILE A 124 -10.88 11.51 3.65
C ILE A 124 -9.39 11.17 3.61
N GLY A 125 -8.55 12.07 4.12
CA GLY A 125 -7.08 11.96 4.02
C GLY A 125 -6.45 13.17 3.31
N PRO A 126 -5.17 13.08 2.92
CA PRO A 126 -4.28 11.91 3.04
C PRO A 126 -3.86 11.62 4.49
N PHE A 127 -3.66 10.34 4.82
CA PHE A 127 -3.10 9.91 6.10
C PHE A 127 -1.88 9.03 5.87
N GLU A 128 -0.87 9.20 6.72
CA GLU A 128 0.29 8.32 6.74
C GLU A 128 -0.12 6.92 7.17
N MET A 129 0.33 5.90 6.46
CA MET A 129 -0.01 4.53 6.81
C MET A 129 1.14 3.60 6.46
N GLY A 130 1.35 2.60 7.30
CA GLY A 130 2.30 1.52 7.01
C GLY A 130 1.71 0.49 6.04
N GLY A 131 2.49 -0.56 5.78
CA GLY A 131 2.09 -1.66 4.91
C GLY A 131 2.72 -1.59 3.52
N SER A 132 2.38 -2.58 2.72
CA SER A 132 2.71 -2.79 1.31
C SER A 132 1.68 -3.78 0.72
N GLY A 133 1.77 -4.07 -0.58
CA GLY A 133 0.92 -5.10 -1.21
C GLY A 133 1.16 -6.53 -0.70
N VAL A 134 2.24 -6.79 0.05
CA VAL A 134 2.60 -8.13 0.55
C VAL A 134 2.62 -8.25 2.07
N THR A 135 2.12 -7.24 2.79
CA THR A 135 1.95 -7.29 4.24
C THR A 135 0.50 -7.55 4.62
N ILE A 136 0.27 -8.09 5.82
CA ILE A 136 -1.09 -8.35 6.36
C ILE A 136 -1.94 -7.06 6.37
N ASN A 137 -1.37 -5.96 6.87
CA ASN A 137 -1.97 -4.64 6.66
C ASN A 137 -1.67 -4.20 5.22
N CYS A 138 -2.53 -4.60 4.29
CA CYS A 138 -2.32 -4.36 2.87
C CYS A 138 -2.42 -2.86 2.56
N GLY A 139 -1.30 -2.29 2.12
CA GLY A 139 -1.15 -0.95 1.59
C GLY A 139 -0.49 -1.04 0.23
N GLU A 140 -1.22 -1.56 -0.74
CA GLU A 140 -0.67 -1.77 -2.07
C GLU A 140 -0.53 -0.43 -2.79
N TYR A 141 0.56 -0.25 -3.54
CA TYR A 141 0.83 0.94 -4.35
C TYR A 141 1.29 0.53 -5.76
N SER A 142 1.22 1.45 -6.73
CA SER A 142 1.64 1.15 -8.11
C SER A 142 3.16 1.15 -8.25
N PHE A 143 3.75 0.02 -8.65
CA PHE A 143 5.19 -0.06 -8.94
C PHE A 143 5.60 0.82 -10.13
N SER A 144 4.75 0.95 -11.14
CA SER A 144 5.04 1.82 -12.29
C SER A 144 5.06 3.30 -11.91
N LYS A 145 4.13 3.75 -11.05
CA LYS A 145 4.16 5.13 -10.51
C LYS A 145 5.35 5.35 -9.57
N ALA A 146 5.61 4.40 -8.69
CA ALA A 146 6.77 4.45 -7.82
C ALA A 146 8.08 4.58 -8.62
N LEU A 147 8.22 3.84 -9.72
CA LEU A 147 9.40 3.90 -10.59
C LEU A 147 9.49 5.18 -11.43
N ALA A 148 8.36 5.73 -11.86
CA ALA A 148 8.33 6.91 -12.73
C ALA A 148 8.47 8.23 -11.95
N SER A 149 7.85 8.33 -10.77
CA SER A 149 7.71 9.59 -10.04
C SER A 149 7.92 9.47 -8.52
N ASN A 150 8.41 8.33 -8.01
CA ASN A 150 8.53 8.06 -6.57
C ASN A 150 7.20 8.22 -5.81
N GLU A 151 6.09 7.94 -6.49
CA GLU A 151 4.76 7.97 -5.90
C GLU A 151 4.38 6.60 -5.32
N TYR A 152 4.24 6.55 -4.00
CA TYR A 152 3.91 5.34 -3.25
C TYR A 152 2.50 5.38 -2.65
N GLY A 153 1.60 6.25 -3.12
CA GLY A 153 0.24 6.34 -2.61
C GLY A 153 -0.56 5.03 -2.72
N PHE A 154 -1.47 4.80 -1.78
CA PHE A 154 -2.32 3.61 -1.76
C PHE A 154 -3.14 3.51 -3.05
N SER A 155 -3.02 2.37 -3.74
CA SER A 155 -3.91 1.96 -4.83
C SER A 155 -4.94 0.91 -4.40
N LEU A 156 -4.63 0.14 -3.35
CA LEU A 156 -5.52 -0.89 -2.81
C LEU A 156 -5.23 -1.11 -1.32
N GLY A 157 -6.28 -1.36 -0.54
CA GLY A 157 -6.21 -1.67 0.88
C GLY A 157 -7.49 -2.34 1.39
N ALA A 158 -7.58 -2.55 2.70
CA ALA A 158 -8.73 -3.23 3.30
C ALA A 158 -10.02 -2.38 3.21
N SER A 159 -10.99 -2.82 2.41
CA SER A 159 -12.33 -2.20 2.34
C SER A 159 -13.15 -2.42 3.62
N MET A 160 -12.82 -3.47 4.37
CA MET A 160 -13.39 -3.80 5.67
C MET A 160 -12.41 -4.67 6.45
N ARG A 161 -12.42 -4.58 7.78
CA ARG A 161 -11.85 -5.61 8.66
C ARG A 161 -12.94 -6.11 9.59
N MET A 162 -13.02 -7.41 9.81
CA MET A 162 -14.08 -8.05 10.60
C MET A 162 -13.53 -9.18 11.45
N ILE A 163 -14.03 -9.29 12.68
CA ILE A 163 -13.78 -10.40 13.60
C ILE A 163 -15.14 -10.91 14.07
N VAL A 164 -15.37 -12.21 13.92
CA VAL A 164 -16.61 -12.89 14.33
C VAL A 164 -16.27 -14.00 15.31
N ASP A 165 -16.82 -13.92 16.51
CA ASP A 165 -16.81 -15.02 17.48
C ASP A 165 -18.00 -15.95 17.17
N LEU A 166 -17.72 -17.19 16.76
CA LEU A 166 -18.73 -18.18 16.41
C LEU A 166 -19.33 -18.90 17.64
N GLY A 167 -18.94 -18.51 18.85
CA GLY A 167 -19.49 -19.01 20.10
C GLY A 167 -20.85 -18.39 20.44
N LYS A 168 -21.15 -18.29 21.74
CA LYS A 168 -22.41 -17.70 22.24
C LYS A 168 -22.39 -16.17 22.29
N ASN A 169 -21.26 -15.55 21.95
CA ASN A 169 -21.12 -14.10 21.95
C ASN A 169 -21.96 -13.51 20.80
N LYS A 170 -22.83 -12.57 21.12
CA LYS A 170 -23.68 -11.89 20.12
C LYS A 170 -23.07 -10.56 19.66
N ASN A 171 -21.75 -10.50 19.56
CA ASN A 171 -21.04 -9.30 19.08
C ASN A 171 -20.15 -9.67 17.91
N LEU A 172 -20.17 -8.83 16.88
CA LEU A 172 -19.16 -8.79 15.83
C LEU A 172 -18.35 -7.51 15.94
N TYR A 173 -17.08 -7.57 15.58
CA TYR A 173 -16.21 -6.40 15.52
C TYR A 173 -15.97 -6.08 14.05
N THR A 174 -16.29 -4.87 13.62
CA THR A 174 -16.14 -4.47 12.23
C THR A 174 -15.66 -3.03 12.11
N ILE A 175 -14.94 -2.75 11.03
CA ILE A 175 -14.49 -1.40 10.70
C ILE A 175 -14.37 -1.23 9.19
N ILE A 176 -14.73 -0.05 8.70
CA ILE A 176 -14.59 0.37 7.30
C ILE A 176 -13.78 1.68 7.22
N PRO A 177 -13.10 1.96 6.09
CA PRO A 177 -12.13 3.07 5.99
C PRO A 177 -12.75 4.48 6.09
N GLY A 178 -14.04 4.65 5.80
CA GLY A 178 -14.73 5.95 5.91
C GLY A 178 -15.73 5.96 7.06
N GLY A 179 -16.98 5.71 6.72
CA GLY A 179 -18.11 5.65 7.62
C GLY A 179 -19.31 5.04 6.89
N GLN A 180 -20.38 4.75 7.62
CA GLN A 180 -21.54 4.04 7.03
C GLN A 180 -22.36 4.92 6.08
N SER A 181 -22.26 6.25 6.18
CA SER A 181 -22.96 7.16 5.28
C SER A 181 -22.08 7.52 4.08
N GLY A 182 -22.68 7.55 2.88
CA GLY A 182 -22.04 8.09 1.68
C GLY A 182 -22.22 9.60 1.50
N GLN A 183 -22.94 10.28 2.41
CA GLN A 183 -23.22 11.72 2.32
C GLN A 183 -22.10 12.53 2.99
N PRO A 184 -21.32 13.37 2.27
CA PRO A 184 -20.10 14.00 2.80
C PRO A 184 -20.25 14.79 4.11
N LEU A 185 -21.41 15.41 4.32
CA LEU A 185 -21.69 16.24 5.50
C LEU A 185 -22.40 15.47 6.64
N HIS A 186 -22.62 14.17 6.47
CA HIS A 186 -23.24 13.35 7.50
C HIS A 186 -22.24 12.98 8.59
N ILE A 187 -22.69 12.94 9.85
CA ILE A 187 -21.82 12.63 11.00
C ILE A 187 -21.11 11.28 10.86
N ASN A 188 -21.74 10.29 10.21
CA ASN A 188 -21.17 8.98 9.91
C ASN A 188 -20.51 8.85 8.53
N TYR A 189 -20.04 9.94 7.91
CA TYR A 189 -19.34 9.88 6.62
C TYR A 189 -17.90 9.37 6.76
N ALA A 190 -17.20 9.87 7.79
CA ALA A 190 -15.79 9.60 8.04
C ALA A 190 -15.51 9.18 9.50
N ASP A 191 -16.57 8.84 10.26
CA ASP A 191 -16.50 8.56 11.70
C ASP A 191 -15.63 7.34 12.07
N GLN A 192 -15.38 6.45 11.12
CA GLN A 192 -14.57 5.25 11.32
C GLN A 192 -13.13 5.40 10.80
N ALA A 193 -12.82 6.44 10.05
CA ALA A 193 -11.52 6.56 9.37
C ALA A 193 -10.33 6.50 10.34
N ARG A 194 -10.41 7.20 11.49
CA ARG A 194 -9.34 7.17 12.50
C ARG A 194 -9.16 5.79 13.14
N LEU A 195 -10.26 5.15 13.53
CA LEU A 195 -10.24 3.79 14.07
C LEU A 195 -9.66 2.80 13.05
N TRP A 196 -10.06 2.91 11.79
CA TRP A 196 -9.56 2.06 10.70
C TRP A 196 -8.05 2.23 10.48
N LEU A 197 -7.52 3.46 10.56
CA LEU A 197 -6.08 3.72 10.45
C LEU A 197 -5.30 3.09 11.61
N ASN A 198 -5.87 3.10 12.81
CA ASN A 198 -5.26 2.55 14.02
C ASN A 198 -5.43 1.02 14.15
N GLY A 199 -6.19 0.37 13.27
CA GLY A 199 -6.52 -1.05 13.39
C GLY A 199 -7.52 -1.35 14.51
N GLU A 200 -8.31 -0.35 14.91
CA GLU A 200 -9.36 -0.45 15.92
C GLU A 200 -10.69 -0.86 15.26
N TYR A 201 -11.64 -1.34 16.08
CA TYR A 201 -12.91 -1.89 15.61
C TYR A 201 -14.10 -1.25 16.32
N LYS A 202 -15.23 -1.14 15.62
CA LYS A 202 -16.53 -0.91 16.27
C LYS A 202 -17.15 -2.26 16.64
N THR A 203 -17.73 -2.32 17.83
CA THR A 203 -18.56 -3.46 18.25
C THR A 203 -19.97 -3.27 17.72
N VAL A 204 -20.52 -4.32 17.12
CA VAL A 204 -21.90 -4.38 16.63
C VAL A 204 -22.56 -5.58 17.28
N SER A 205 -23.62 -5.33 18.05
CA SER A 205 -24.43 -6.41 18.60
C SER A 205 -25.25 -7.07 17.49
N THR A 206 -25.31 -8.39 17.50
CA THR A 206 -26.17 -9.22 16.66
C THR A 206 -27.47 -9.61 17.40
N ASP A 207 -27.63 -9.19 18.66
CA ASP A 207 -28.88 -9.35 19.39
C ASP A 207 -29.84 -8.20 19.09
N PHE A 208 -30.91 -8.50 18.36
CA PHE A 208 -31.93 -7.51 18.01
C PHE A 208 -32.56 -6.82 19.22
N ASN A 209 -32.73 -7.55 20.34
CA ASN A 209 -33.30 -6.98 21.56
C ASN A 209 -32.35 -5.99 22.24
N GLU A 210 -31.04 -6.17 22.05
CA GLU A 210 -30.02 -5.22 22.53
C GLU A 210 -29.95 -4.00 21.63
N LEU A 211 -30.04 -4.19 20.30
CA LEU A 211 -30.04 -3.10 19.33
C LEU A 211 -31.19 -2.11 19.55
N ILE A 212 -32.41 -2.59 19.84
CA ILE A 212 -33.56 -1.71 20.14
C ILE A 212 -33.35 -0.90 21.44
N LYS A 213 -32.56 -1.41 22.39
CA LYS A 213 -32.25 -0.69 23.64
C LYS A 213 -31.19 0.40 23.45
N GLN A 214 -30.41 0.32 22.38
CA GLN A 214 -29.49 1.39 22.00
C GLN A 214 -30.29 2.56 21.41
N GLU A 215 -29.81 3.79 21.54
CA GLU A 215 -30.46 5.00 20.99
C GLU A 215 -30.39 5.07 19.45
N ILE A 216 -30.90 4.04 18.78
CA ILE A 216 -30.94 3.94 17.32
C ILE A 216 -32.12 4.71 16.74
N LYS A 217 -31.91 5.34 15.59
CA LYS A 217 -33.01 5.94 14.80
C LYS A 217 -33.72 4.84 14.03
N ILE A 218 -35.03 4.69 14.25
CA ILE A 218 -35.85 3.66 13.61
C ILE A 218 -36.68 4.28 12.48
N LEU A 219 -36.57 3.72 11.27
CA LEU A 219 -37.45 4.02 10.15
C LEU A 219 -38.40 2.83 9.95
N LYS A 220 -39.71 3.07 10.05
CA LYS A 220 -40.74 2.09 9.69
C LYS A 220 -41.24 2.41 8.28
N LEU A 221 -41.14 1.45 7.38
CA LEU A 221 -41.70 1.53 6.04
C LEU A 221 -43.05 0.82 6.04
N GLU A 222 -44.10 1.54 5.68
CA GLU A 222 -45.45 0.99 5.54
C GLU A 222 -45.76 0.82 4.03
N PRO A 223 -46.49 -0.24 3.64
CA PRO A 223 -46.84 -0.49 2.23
C PRO A 223 -47.63 0.63 1.56
#